data_AF-A0A0W0UGK6-F1
#
_entry.id   AF-A0A0W0UGK6-F1
#
_cell.length_a   1.000
_cell.length_b   1.000
_cell.length_c   1.000
_cell.angle_alpha   90.00
_cell.angle_beta   90.00
_cell.angle_gamma   90.00
#
_symmetry.space_group_name_H-M   'P 1'
#
loop_
_entity.id
_entity.type
_entity.pdbx_description
1 polymer ?
#
loop_
_entity_poly.entity_id
_entity_poly.type
_entity_poly.pdbx_seq_one_letter_code
_entity_poly.pdbx_strand_id
1 'polypeptide(L)'
;MIILYIPFSRDVAGDLLQLAKQWIKNYQQYTKEDIVLHCHEDEHKEDHEGLITVFILAHGADNVSDKVANHTDSELSTWISIGTMTDRFNQDMLPVAHHISSIHLYSCGTKQTNHTKASSFQHGFLRAESKPVYYYAGSIYGPNQNGEFLSEVGNKFYPSSQFRYQLFKSLPTEGEDHRESVKKTPAWMLAEAKEKKRDHFFSNNKKQRLALFNNNRKINDDSKICILDNMSGQIVVSCS
;
A
#
# COMPACT_ATOMS: atom_id res chain seq x y z
N MET A 1 4.61 3.19 -9.79
CA MET A 1 4.98 1.76 -9.86
C MET A 1 3.71 0.98 -10.19
N ILE A 2 3.82 -0.02 -11.04
CA ILE A 2 2.73 -0.91 -11.41
C ILE A 2 2.98 -2.30 -10.85
N ILE A 3 1.97 -2.90 -10.23
CA ILE A 3 1.93 -4.34 -9.96
C ILE A 3 0.95 -4.99 -10.93
N LEU A 4 1.43 -5.93 -11.73
CA LEU A 4 0.59 -6.87 -12.46
C LEU A 4 0.34 -8.06 -11.55
N TYR A 5 -0.85 -8.12 -10.95
CA TYR A 5 -1.23 -9.17 -10.02
C TYR A 5 -2.02 -10.27 -10.73
N ILE A 6 -1.57 -11.52 -10.62
CA ILE A 6 -2.31 -12.70 -11.08
C ILE A 6 -2.83 -13.45 -9.84
N PRO A 7 -4.16 -13.64 -9.67
CA PRO A 7 -4.74 -14.27 -8.48
C PRO A 7 -4.63 -15.80 -8.48
N PHE A 8 -3.59 -16.34 -9.12
CA PHE A 8 -3.26 -17.75 -9.26
C PHE A 8 -1.77 -17.92 -8.98
N SER A 9 -1.38 -19.05 -8.37
CA SER A 9 0.03 -19.37 -8.16
C SER A 9 0.72 -19.62 -9.50
N ARG A 10 2.05 -19.46 -9.54
CA ARG A 10 2.83 -19.47 -10.79
C ARG A 10 2.65 -20.75 -11.61
N ASP A 11 2.49 -21.89 -10.95
CA ASP A 11 2.31 -23.21 -11.53
C ASP A 11 0.95 -23.40 -12.22
N VAL A 12 -0.08 -22.67 -11.77
CA VAL A 12 -1.45 -22.72 -12.33
C VAL A 12 -1.92 -21.39 -12.90
N ALA A 13 -1.00 -20.45 -13.19
CA ALA A 13 -1.34 -19.15 -13.76
C ALA A 13 -1.83 -19.22 -15.21
N GLY A 14 -1.76 -20.38 -15.86
CA GLY A 14 -2.21 -20.59 -17.24
C GLY A 14 -1.47 -19.68 -18.23
N ASP A 15 -2.20 -19.10 -19.17
CA ASP A 15 -1.65 -18.20 -20.20
C ASP A 15 -1.45 -16.76 -19.69
N LEU A 16 -2.02 -16.41 -18.53
CA LEU A 16 -1.88 -15.07 -17.93
C LEU A 16 -0.43 -14.69 -17.69
N LEU A 17 0.42 -15.66 -17.33
CA LEU A 17 1.85 -15.41 -17.10
C LEU A 17 2.56 -14.95 -18.38
N GLN A 18 2.26 -15.58 -19.51
CA GLN A 18 2.82 -15.20 -20.81
C GLN A 18 2.28 -13.84 -21.25
N LEU A 19 0.98 -13.60 -21.07
CA LEU A 19 0.34 -12.33 -21.39
C LEU A 19 0.91 -11.18 -20.55
N ALA A 20 1.16 -11.40 -19.26
CA ALA A 20 1.77 -10.41 -18.38
C ALA A 20 3.23 -10.11 -18.75
N LYS A 21 4.02 -11.12 -19.15
CA LYS A 21 5.37 -10.90 -19.68
C LYS A 21 5.35 -10.07 -20.95
N GLN A 22 4.40 -10.34 -21.85
CA GLN A 22 4.23 -9.57 -23.07
C GLN A 22 3.81 -8.13 -22.78
N TRP A 23 2.92 -7.93 -21.81
CA TRP A 23 2.53 -6.61 -21.30
C TRP A 23 3.75 -5.82 -20.85
N ILE A 24 4.58 -6.40 -19.97
CA ILE A 24 5.78 -5.76 -19.44
C ILE A 24 6.71 -5.34 -20.59
N LYS A 25 7.01 -6.29 -21.49
CA LYS A 25 7.88 -6.05 -22.65
C LYS A 25 7.39 -4.88 -23.50
N ASN A 26 6.10 -4.84 -23.80
CA ASN A 26 5.51 -3.82 -24.65
C ASN A 26 5.42 -2.46 -23.95
N TYR A 27 5.08 -2.42 -22.66
CA TYR A 27 4.93 -1.16 -21.93
C TYR A 27 6.27 -0.49 -21.62
N GLN A 28 7.27 -1.26 -21.20
CA GLN A 28 8.59 -0.75 -20.81
C GLN A 28 9.38 -0.12 -21.96
N GLN A 29 9.00 -0.38 -23.22
CA GLN A 29 9.59 0.31 -24.38
C GLN A 29 9.23 1.80 -24.42
N TYR A 30 8.13 2.21 -23.76
CA TYR A 30 7.56 3.56 -23.86
C TYR A 30 7.51 4.30 -22.52
N THR A 31 7.77 3.61 -21.40
CA THR A 31 7.77 4.21 -20.07
C THR A 31 8.98 3.78 -19.24
N LYS A 32 9.35 4.61 -18.26
CA LYS A 32 10.34 4.28 -17.23
C LYS A 32 9.70 3.79 -15.93
N GLU A 33 8.38 3.63 -15.92
CA GLU A 33 7.66 3.14 -14.75
C GLU A 33 8.04 1.69 -14.45
N ASP A 34 8.39 1.43 -13.20
CA ASP A 34 8.69 0.08 -12.73
C ASP A 34 7.42 -0.79 -12.71
N ILE A 35 7.55 -2.01 -13.23
CA ILE A 35 6.46 -2.98 -13.33
C ILE A 35 6.91 -4.29 -12.69
N VAL A 36 6.18 -4.71 -11.67
CA VAL A 36 6.42 -5.99 -11.01
C VAL A 36 5.28 -6.95 -11.31
N LEU A 37 5.63 -8.15 -11.75
CA LEU A 37 4.69 -9.27 -11.88
C LEU A 37 4.64 -10.05 -10.58
N HIS A 38 3.47 -10.11 -9.97
CA HIS A 38 3.22 -10.79 -8.71
C HIS A 38 2.07 -11.80 -8.90
N CYS A 39 2.35 -13.08 -8.71
CA CYS A 39 1.37 -14.15 -8.69
C CYS A 39 0.93 -14.40 -7.24
N HIS A 40 -0.20 -15.08 -7.06
CA HIS A 40 -0.62 -15.48 -5.72
C HIS A 40 0.46 -16.36 -5.07
N GLU A 41 0.70 -16.16 -3.77
CA GLU A 41 1.76 -16.83 -2.98
C GLU A 41 3.20 -16.45 -3.35
N ASP A 42 3.41 -15.44 -4.20
CA ASP A 42 4.74 -14.87 -4.38
C ASP A 42 5.19 -14.08 -3.13
N GLU A 43 6.49 -14.11 -2.85
CA GLU A 43 7.07 -13.25 -1.84
C GLU A 43 7.16 -11.80 -2.34
N HIS A 44 6.76 -10.84 -1.49
CA HIS A 44 7.02 -9.42 -1.75
C HIS A 44 8.48 -9.10 -1.53
N LYS A 45 9.05 -8.32 -2.44
CA LYS A 45 10.38 -7.72 -2.23
C LYS A 45 10.18 -6.43 -1.44
N GLU A 46 10.91 -6.28 -0.35
CA GLU A 46 10.58 -5.34 0.74
C GLU A 46 10.69 -3.83 0.40
N ASP A 47 11.17 -3.47 -0.79
CA ASP A 47 11.42 -2.06 -1.15
C ASP A 47 10.48 -1.57 -2.26
N HIS A 48 9.31 -1.07 -1.86
CA HIS A 48 8.41 -0.34 -2.76
C HIS A 48 8.19 1.08 -2.24
N GLU A 49 8.97 2.03 -2.75
CA GLU A 49 8.76 3.45 -2.50
C GLU A 49 7.72 4.04 -3.47
N GLY A 50 6.76 4.80 -2.94
CA GLY A 50 5.82 5.59 -3.74
C GLY A 50 4.41 5.01 -3.86
N LEU A 51 3.65 5.51 -4.83
CA LEU A 51 2.27 5.07 -5.08
C LEU A 51 2.23 3.89 -6.06
N ILE A 52 1.41 2.90 -5.73
CA ILE A 52 1.29 1.64 -6.48
C ILE A 52 -0.05 1.57 -7.19
N THR A 53 -0.02 1.39 -8.51
CA THR A 53 -1.19 1.01 -9.30
C THR A 53 -1.21 -0.50 -9.45
N VAL A 54 -2.28 -1.17 -9.04
CA VAL A 54 -2.39 -2.64 -9.19
C VAL A 54 -3.34 -2.98 -10.33
N PHE A 55 -2.90 -3.81 -11.27
CA PHE A 55 -3.75 -4.44 -12.28
C PHE A 55 -3.96 -5.90 -11.90
N ILE A 56 -5.19 -6.26 -11.55
CA ILE A 56 -5.56 -7.66 -11.32
C ILE A 56 -5.86 -8.27 -12.69
N LEU A 57 -5.02 -9.22 -13.12
CA LEU A 57 -5.10 -9.88 -14.41
C LEU A 57 -5.82 -11.22 -14.27
N ALA A 58 -6.96 -11.37 -14.94
CA ALA A 58 -7.65 -12.64 -15.04
C ALA A 58 -8.53 -12.68 -16.28
N HIS A 59 -8.86 -13.88 -16.75
CA HIS A 59 -9.84 -14.04 -17.83
C HIS A 59 -11.26 -13.92 -17.28
N GLY A 60 -12.13 -13.34 -18.09
CA GLY A 60 -13.55 -13.29 -17.82
C GLY A 60 -14.35 -13.62 -19.06
N ALA A 61 -15.66 -13.77 -18.87
CA ALA A 61 -16.61 -14.06 -19.94
C ALA A 61 -17.85 -13.17 -19.80
N ASP A 62 -18.51 -12.90 -20.92
CA ASP A 62 -19.66 -12.00 -21.00
C ASP A 62 -20.86 -12.43 -20.14
N ASN A 63 -20.99 -13.73 -19.87
CA ASN A 63 -22.11 -14.33 -19.12
C ASN A 63 -21.71 -14.83 -17.72
N VAL A 64 -20.49 -14.54 -17.27
CA VAL A 64 -19.99 -14.97 -15.95
C VAL A 64 -19.65 -13.73 -15.13
N SER A 65 -20.39 -13.47 -14.06
CA SER A 65 -20.26 -12.24 -13.25
C SER A 65 -19.66 -12.47 -11.85
N ASP A 66 -19.50 -13.72 -11.44
CA ASP A 66 -19.12 -14.13 -10.09
C ASP A 66 -17.78 -14.88 -10.03
N LYS A 67 -17.16 -15.13 -11.18
CA LYS A 67 -15.90 -15.87 -11.31
C LYS A 67 -14.96 -15.27 -12.35
N VAL A 68 -13.69 -15.65 -12.25
CA VAL A 68 -12.62 -15.37 -13.22
C VAL A 68 -11.78 -16.63 -13.45
N ALA A 69 -11.09 -16.69 -14.59
CA ALA A 69 -10.31 -17.84 -15.03
C ALA A 69 -8.83 -17.52 -15.23
N ASN A 70 -7.99 -18.56 -15.21
CA ASN A 70 -6.54 -18.49 -15.48
C ASN A 70 -6.15 -18.72 -16.95
N HIS A 71 -7.08 -19.13 -17.81
CA HIS A 71 -6.80 -19.45 -19.21
C HIS A 71 -7.94 -19.01 -20.14
N THR A 72 -7.60 -18.62 -21.38
CA THR A 72 -8.58 -18.26 -22.43
C THR A 72 -9.38 -19.46 -22.93
N ASP A 73 -8.70 -20.59 -23.16
CA ASP A 73 -9.32 -21.88 -23.48
C ASP A 73 -10.12 -22.43 -22.29
N SER A 74 -11.43 -22.65 -22.48
CA SER A 74 -12.33 -23.18 -21.46
C SER A 74 -11.94 -24.58 -20.97
N GLU A 75 -11.35 -25.43 -21.82
CA GLU A 75 -10.99 -26.81 -21.44
C GLU A 75 -9.78 -26.87 -20.50
N LEU A 76 -8.90 -25.86 -20.60
CA LEU A 76 -7.71 -25.73 -19.75
C LEU A 76 -7.95 -24.80 -18.55
N SER A 77 -9.08 -24.08 -18.56
CA SER A 77 -9.38 -23.05 -17.58
C SER A 77 -9.73 -23.60 -16.20
N THR A 78 -9.10 -23.04 -15.18
CA THR A 78 -9.52 -23.15 -13.78
C THR A 78 -10.18 -21.84 -13.36
N TRP A 79 -11.40 -21.96 -12.84
CA TRP A 79 -12.20 -20.83 -12.39
C TRP A 79 -12.10 -20.65 -10.87
N ILE A 80 -11.99 -19.41 -10.43
CA ILE A 80 -12.11 -19.02 -9.01
C ILE A 80 -13.23 -18.00 -8.84
N SER A 81 -13.89 -18.02 -7.68
CA SER A 81 -14.87 -17.01 -7.35
C SER A 81 -14.23 -15.64 -7.13
N ILE A 82 -14.98 -14.57 -7.32
CA ILE A 82 -14.52 -13.21 -6.97
C ILE A 82 -14.16 -13.13 -5.48
N GLY A 83 -14.89 -13.81 -4.59
CA GLY A 83 -14.55 -13.88 -3.18
C GLY A 83 -13.16 -14.48 -2.95
N THR A 84 -12.87 -15.62 -3.59
CA THR A 84 -11.54 -16.25 -3.55
C THR A 84 -10.45 -15.33 -4.09
N MET A 85 -10.69 -14.66 -5.22
CA MET A 85 -9.76 -13.68 -5.79
C MET A 85 -9.49 -12.53 -4.80
N THR A 86 -10.53 -12.04 -4.13
CA THR A 86 -10.42 -10.97 -3.12
C THR A 86 -9.65 -11.41 -1.89
N ASP A 87 -9.88 -12.62 -1.38
CA ASP A 87 -9.16 -13.15 -0.22
C ASP A 87 -7.66 -13.28 -0.52
N ARG A 88 -7.33 -13.84 -1.69
CA ARG A 88 -5.94 -13.93 -2.18
C ARG A 88 -5.30 -12.56 -2.35
N PHE A 89 -6.02 -11.63 -2.98
CA PHE A 89 -5.54 -10.26 -3.12
C PHE A 89 -5.28 -9.60 -1.77
N ASN A 90 -6.19 -9.75 -0.80
CA ASN A 90 -6.05 -9.20 0.53
C ASN A 90 -4.83 -9.79 1.26
N GLN A 91 -4.62 -11.11 1.15
CA GLN A 91 -3.47 -11.80 1.74
C GLN A 91 -2.17 -11.31 1.13
N ASP A 92 -2.08 -11.35 -0.21
CA ASP A 92 -0.84 -11.05 -0.92
C ASP A 92 -0.53 -9.56 -0.84
N MET A 93 -1.50 -8.67 -1.02
CA MET A 93 -1.26 -7.23 -1.09
C MET A 93 -1.22 -6.53 0.27
N LEU A 94 -1.48 -7.25 1.38
CA LEU A 94 -1.49 -6.65 2.72
C LEU A 94 -0.22 -5.84 3.05
N PRO A 95 1.01 -6.32 2.74
CA PRO A 95 2.24 -5.59 3.05
C PRO A 95 2.31 -4.21 2.38
N VAL A 96 1.79 -4.11 1.15
CA VAL A 96 1.86 -2.90 0.32
C VAL A 96 0.54 -2.12 0.27
N ALA A 97 -0.50 -2.58 0.96
CA ALA A 97 -1.87 -2.08 0.82
C ALA A 97 -2.03 -0.58 1.09
N HIS A 98 -1.14 0.00 1.90
CA HIS A 98 -1.13 1.43 2.21
C HIS A 98 -0.61 2.30 1.05
N HIS A 99 0.30 1.76 0.23
CA HIS A 99 0.88 2.42 -0.94
C HIS A 99 0.01 2.31 -2.19
N ILE A 100 -0.93 1.36 -2.23
CA ILE A 100 -1.86 1.20 -3.36
C ILE A 100 -2.64 2.50 -3.57
N SER A 101 -2.55 3.12 -4.74
CA SER A 101 -3.29 4.32 -5.12
C SER A 101 -4.58 3.98 -5.86
N SER A 102 -4.54 2.98 -6.75
CA SER A 102 -5.70 2.50 -7.52
C SER A 102 -5.58 1.02 -7.84
N ILE A 103 -6.74 0.40 -8.08
CA ILE A 103 -6.86 -1.01 -8.45
C ILE A 103 -7.63 -1.08 -9.77
N HIS A 104 -7.11 -1.83 -10.72
CA HIS A 104 -7.71 -2.07 -12.03
C HIS A 104 -8.07 -3.55 -12.13
N LEU A 105 -9.36 -3.88 -12.10
CA LEU A 105 -9.82 -5.23 -12.38
C LEU A 105 -9.80 -5.44 -13.91
N TYR A 106 -8.73 -6.05 -14.39
CA TYR A 106 -8.46 -6.27 -15.80
C TYR A 106 -8.95 -7.67 -16.20
N SER A 107 -10.24 -7.74 -16.52
CA SER A 107 -10.92 -8.94 -17.03
C SER A 107 -11.84 -8.61 -18.21
N CYS A 108 -11.88 -9.49 -19.22
CA CYS A 108 -12.86 -9.40 -20.31
C CYS A 108 -14.29 -9.52 -19.79
N GLY A 109 -15.25 -8.92 -20.51
CA GLY A 109 -16.67 -9.04 -20.21
C GLY A 109 -17.47 -7.78 -20.55
N THR A 110 -18.78 -7.88 -20.41
CA THR A 110 -19.69 -6.74 -20.57
C THR A 110 -19.53 -5.73 -19.42
N LYS A 111 -19.94 -4.48 -19.65
CA LYS A 111 -19.98 -3.44 -18.61
C LYS A 111 -20.72 -3.91 -17.35
N GLN A 112 -21.85 -4.62 -17.52
CA GLN A 112 -22.68 -5.06 -16.41
C GLN A 112 -22.03 -6.19 -15.60
N THR A 113 -21.48 -7.21 -16.27
CA THR A 113 -20.83 -8.32 -15.57
C THR A 113 -19.57 -7.87 -14.86
N ASN A 114 -18.77 -7.00 -15.48
CA ASN A 114 -17.55 -6.50 -14.86
C ASN A 114 -17.82 -5.46 -13.77
N HIS A 115 -18.91 -4.69 -13.85
CA HIS A 115 -19.39 -3.89 -12.72
C HIS A 115 -19.70 -4.79 -11.51
N THR A 116 -20.39 -5.92 -11.74
CA THR A 116 -20.74 -6.86 -10.67
C THR A 116 -19.50 -7.48 -10.03
N LYS A 117 -18.54 -7.95 -10.84
CA LYS A 117 -17.25 -8.45 -10.34
C LYS A 117 -16.51 -7.41 -9.53
N ALA A 118 -16.35 -6.20 -10.07
CA ALA A 118 -15.62 -5.12 -9.42
C ALA A 118 -16.30 -4.69 -8.11
N SER A 119 -17.63 -4.62 -8.09
CA SER A 119 -18.39 -4.25 -6.89
C SER A 119 -18.24 -5.30 -5.80
N SER A 120 -18.32 -6.58 -6.17
CA SER A 120 -18.10 -7.70 -5.25
C SER A 120 -16.67 -7.70 -4.71
N PHE A 121 -15.69 -7.44 -5.57
CA PHE A 121 -14.29 -7.29 -5.16
C PHE A 121 -14.11 -6.11 -4.18
N GLN A 122 -14.67 -4.94 -4.51
CA GLN A 122 -14.58 -3.74 -3.67
C GLN A 122 -15.23 -3.97 -2.30
N HIS A 123 -16.33 -4.72 -2.21
CA HIS A 123 -16.99 -5.02 -0.95
C HIS A 123 -16.15 -5.91 -0.02
N GLY A 124 -15.40 -6.87 -0.58
CA GLY A 124 -14.51 -7.74 0.21
C GLY A 124 -13.10 -7.18 0.43
N PHE A 125 -12.73 -6.08 -0.23
CA PHE A 125 -11.40 -5.50 -0.12
C PHE A 125 -11.22 -4.76 1.21
N LEU A 126 -10.28 -5.21 2.05
CA LEU A 126 -10.13 -4.74 3.44
C LEU A 126 -9.76 -3.26 3.58
N ARG A 127 -9.31 -2.59 2.51
CA ARG A 127 -8.98 -1.14 2.52
C ARG A 127 -9.75 -0.34 1.46
N ALA A 128 -10.98 -0.76 1.16
CA ALA A 128 -11.84 -0.16 0.13
C ALA A 128 -12.15 1.33 0.33
N GLU A 129 -12.10 1.83 1.57
CA GLU A 129 -12.58 3.17 1.97
C GLU A 129 -11.94 4.35 1.22
N SER A 130 -10.80 4.15 0.54
CA SER A 130 -10.08 5.24 -0.11
C SER A 130 -9.60 5.01 -1.54
N LYS A 131 -9.67 3.79 -2.07
CA LYS A 131 -8.98 3.44 -3.32
C LYS A 131 -9.98 3.25 -4.48
N PRO A 132 -9.84 4.00 -5.59
CA PRO A 132 -10.67 3.77 -6.77
C PRO A 132 -10.41 2.37 -7.34
N VAL A 133 -11.50 1.64 -7.59
CA VAL A 133 -11.50 0.39 -8.33
C VAL A 133 -12.02 0.69 -9.73
N TYR A 134 -11.18 0.46 -10.73
CA TYR A 134 -11.51 0.57 -12.12
C TYR A 134 -11.85 -0.79 -12.71
N TYR A 135 -12.81 -0.82 -13.62
CA TYR A 135 -13.18 -2.00 -14.39
C TYR A 135 -13.43 -1.62 -15.84
N TYR A 136 -13.44 -2.60 -16.73
CA TYR A 136 -13.46 -2.37 -18.17
C TYR A 136 -14.64 -3.11 -18.83
N ALA A 137 -15.02 -2.68 -20.03
CA ALA A 137 -15.98 -3.39 -20.87
C ALA A 137 -15.34 -3.81 -22.21
N GLY A 138 -15.77 -4.96 -22.73
CA GLY A 138 -15.27 -5.56 -23.96
C GLY A 138 -14.20 -6.62 -23.72
N SER A 139 -13.58 -7.06 -24.82
CA SER A 139 -12.37 -7.89 -24.77
C SER A 139 -11.18 -6.95 -24.58
N ILE A 140 -10.51 -7.07 -23.45
CA ILE A 140 -9.41 -6.17 -23.10
C ILE A 140 -8.06 -6.83 -23.34
N TYR A 141 -7.08 -6.02 -23.75
CA TYR A 141 -5.76 -6.50 -24.12
C TYR A 141 -4.70 -5.72 -23.34
N GLY A 142 -3.62 -6.41 -22.97
CA GLY A 142 -2.40 -5.71 -22.55
C GLY A 142 -1.92 -4.73 -23.63
N PRO A 143 -0.96 -3.84 -23.29
CA PRO A 143 -0.45 -2.84 -24.20
C PRO A 143 0.08 -3.50 -25.47
N ASN A 144 -0.30 -2.96 -26.62
CA ASN A 144 0.17 -3.41 -27.93
C ASN A 144 1.66 -3.09 -28.13
N GLN A 145 2.21 -3.40 -29.30
CA GLN A 145 3.62 -3.10 -29.61
C GLN A 145 3.97 -1.61 -29.55
N ASN A 146 2.97 -0.71 -29.55
CA ASN A 146 3.15 0.74 -29.41
C ASN A 146 2.95 1.22 -27.96
N GLY A 147 2.76 0.31 -26.99
CA GLY A 147 2.50 0.65 -25.59
C GLY A 147 1.05 1.08 -25.31
N GLU A 148 0.13 0.94 -26.28
CA GLU A 148 -1.24 1.43 -26.18
C GLU A 148 -2.17 0.35 -25.62
N PHE A 149 -2.98 0.72 -24.63
CA PHE A 149 -4.02 -0.17 -24.07
C PHE A 149 -5.26 -0.16 -24.95
N LEU A 150 -5.69 -1.32 -25.42
CA LEU A 150 -6.82 -1.46 -26.33
C LEU A 150 -7.92 -2.35 -25.76
N SER A 151 -9.15 -2.00 -26.08
CA SER A 151 -10.34 -2.82 -25.83
C SER A 151 -11.07 -3.02 -27.15
N GLU A 152 -11.49 -4.25 -27.42
CA GLU A 152 -12.31 -4.60 -28.56
C GLU A 152 -13.78 -4.64 -28.14
N VAL A 153 -14.60 -3.84 -28.80
CA VAL A 153 -16.03 -3.73 -28.57
C VAL A 153 -16.74 -3.73 -29.92
N GLY A 154 -17.58 -4.73 -30.16
CA GLY A 154 -18.29 -4.88 -31.44
C GLY A 154 -17.33 -4.99 -32.64
N ASN A 155 -16.28 -5.81 -32.51
CA ASN A 155 -15.25 -6.08 -33.54
C ASN A 155 -14.45 -4.84 -33.97
N LYS A 156 -14.33 -3.84 -33.09
CA LYS A 156 -13.52 -2.64 -33.30
C LYS A 156 -12.65 -2.38 -32.09
N PHE A 157 -11.42 -1.96 -32.33
CA PHE A 157 -10.47 -1.59 -31.28
C PHE A 157 -10.60 -0.12 -30.91
N TYR A 158 -10.63 0.13 -29.61
CA TYR A 158 -10.67 1.46 -29.01
C TYR A 158 -9.63 1.55 -27.88
N PRO A 159 -9.15 2.76 -27.54
CA PRO A 159 -8.37 2.95 -26.33
C PRO A 159 -9.14 2.44 -25.10
N SER A 160 -8.50 1.62 -24.27
CA SER A 160 -9.12 1.04 -23.07
C SER A 160 -9.66 2.11 -22.11
N SER A 161 -9.10 3.32 -22.13
CA SER A 161 -9.57 4.44 -21.32
C SER A 161 -11.01 4.87 -21.63
N GLN A 162 -11.51 4.65 -22.86
CA GLN A 162 -12.89 4.98 -23.24
C GLN A 162 -13.91 4.00 -22.65
N PHE A 163 -13.49 2.74 -22.43
CA PHE A 163 -14.32 1.68 -21.87
C PHE A 163 -13.92 1.35 -20.44
N ARG A 164 -13.17 2.24 -19.78
CA ARG A 164 -12.82 2.16 -18.37
C ARG A 164 -13.87 2.90 -17.54
N TYR A 165 -14.40 2.21 -16.55
CA TYR A 165 -15.34 2.74 -15.58
C TYR A 165 -14.73 2.70 -14.20
N GLN A 166 -15.15 3.61 -13.34
CA GLN A 166 -14.74 3.67 -11.94
C GLN A 166 -15.95 3.33 -11.08
N LEU A 167 -15.76 2.47 -10.09
CA LEU A 167 -16.75 2.34 -9.02
C LEU A 167 -16.70 3.62 -8.18
N PHE A 168 -17.82 4.33 -8.16
CA PHE A 168 -17.99 5.44 -7.24
C PHE A 168 -17.89 4.87 -5.84
N LYS A 169 -17.12 5.54 -4.97
CA LYS A 169 -17.17 5.23 -3.54
C LYS A 169 -18.65 5.25 -3.17
N SER A 170 -19.15 4.16 -2.59
CA SER A 170 -20.23 4.34 -1.64
C SER A 170 -19.64 5.28 -0.58
N LEU A 171 -19.96 6.58 -0.67
CA LEU A 171 -20.06 7.35 0.55
C LEU A 171 -20.83 6.44 1.49
N PRO A 172 -20.37 6.22 2.74
CA PRO A 172 -21.21 5.56 3.70
C PRO A 172 -22.51 6.36 3.66
N THR A 173 -23.56 5.78 3.08
CA THR A 173 -24.88 6.29 3.36
C THR A 173 -24.93 6.12 4.86
N GLU A 174 -25.02 7.23 5.59
CA GLU A 174 -25.39 7.22 7.00
C GLU A 174 -26.81 6.66 7.09
N GLY A 175 -26.98 5.40 6.70
CA GLY A 175 -28.02 4.55 7.24
C GLY A 175 -27.59 4.34 8.67
N GLU A 176 -28.46 4.74 9.58
CA GLU A 176 -28.38 4.59 11.01
C GLU A 176 -28.17 3.11 11.39
N ASP A 177 -26.97 2.57 11.16
CA ASP A 177 -26.53 1.36 11.83
C ASP A 177 -25.82 1.83 13.10
N HIS A 178 -26.60 1.86 14.20
CA HIS A 178 -26.13 2.04 15.57
C HIS A 178 -25.19 0.89 15.97
N ARG A 179 -24.06 0.73 15.29
CA ARG A 179 -22.94 -0.07 15.76
C ARG A 179 -22.06 0.85 16.56
N GLU A 180 -22.34 0.92 17.86
CA GLU A 180 -21.43 1.55 18.79
C GLU A 180 -20.04 0.93 18.62
N SER A 181 -19.03 1.78 18.37
CA SER A 181 -17.63 1.37 18.37
C SER A 181 -17.32 0.61 19.66
N VAL A 182 -16.93 -0.66 19.54
CA VAL A 182 -16.49 -1.51 20.67
C VAL A 182 -15.27 -0.90 21.38
N LYS A 183 -14.54 0.01 20.72
CA LYS A 183 -13.42 0.77 21.31
C LYS A 183 -13.85 2.16 21.73
N LYS A 184 -14.86 2.26 22.60
CA LYS A 184 -15.01 3.45 23.46
C LYS A 184 -13.88 3.43 24.48
N THR A 185 -12.73 4.00 24.13
CA THR A 185 -11.71 4.31 25.14
C THR A 185 -12.37 5.27 26.12
N PRO A 186 -12.59 4.90 27.39
CA PRO A 186 -13.35 5.74 28.30
C PRO A 186 -12.65 7.10 28.42
N ALA A 187 -13.42 8.19 28.41
CA ALA A 187 -12.87 9.55 28.47
C ALA A 187 -11.91 9.74 29.66
N TRP A 188 -12.15 9.03 30.77
CA TRP A 188 -11.27 9.02 31.94
C TRP A 188 -9.88 8.45 31.66
N MET A 189 -9.78 7.40 30.82
CA MET A 189 -8.51 6.77 30.45
C MET A 189 -7.67 7.68 29.55
N LEU A 190 -8.34 8.43 28.67
CA LEU A 190 -7.71 9.46 27.84
C LEU A 190 -7.24 10.66 28.68
N ALA A 191 -8.03 11.03 29.70
CA ALA A 191 -7.69 12.09 30.63
C ALA A 191 -6.49 11.70 31.50
N GLU A 192 -6.47 10.47 32.02
CA GLU A 192 -5.37 9.93 32.82
C GLU A 192 -4.07 9.82 32.00
N ALA A 193 -4.15 9.39 30.75
CA ALA A 193 -3.00 9.36 29.84
C ALA A 193 -2.44 10.77 29.57
N LYS A 194 -3.31 11.77 29.40
CA LYS A 194 -2.90 13.18 29.25
C LYS A 194 -2.25 13.72 30.52
N GLU A 195 -2.76 13.35 31.70
CA GLU A 195 -2.20 13.74 32.98
C GLU A 195 -0.83 13.12 33.23
N LYS A 196 -0.68 11.80 33.03
CA LYS A 196 0.62 11.13 33.10
C LYS A 196 1.65 11.73 32.15
N LYS A 197 1.24 12.15 30.95
CA LYS A 197 2.12 12.83 30.00
C LYS A 197 2.58 14.20 30.49
N ARG A 198 1.69 14.97 31.14
CA ARG A 198 2.05 16.26 31.77
C ARG A 198 3.00 16.05 32.94
N ASP A 199 2.72 15.10 33.82
CA ASP A 199 3.57 14.79 34.97
C ASP A 199 4.97 14.32 34.54
N HIS A 200 5.03 13.50 33.50
CA HIS A 200 6.29 13.08 32.91
C HIS A 200 7.08 14.27 32.34
N PHE A 201 6.41 15.18 31.62
CA PHE A 201 7.04 16.40 31.11
C PHE A 201 7.61 17.26 32.25
N PHE A 202 6.83 17.55 33.29
CA PHE A 202 7.28 18.36 34.42
C PHE A 202 8.37 17.68 35.25
N SER A 203 8.29 16.37 35.46
CA SER A 203 9.31 15.61 36.19
C SER A 203 10.64 15.57 35.44
N ASN A 204 10.62 15.38 34.12
CA ASN A 204 11.83 15.46 33.29
C ASN A 204 12.43 16.85 33.28
N ASN A 205 11.61 17.90 33.16
CA ASN A 205 12.09 19.27 33.22
C ASN A 205 12.72 19.60 34.59
N LYS A 206 12.11 19.12 35.68
CA LYS A 206 12.66 19.29 37.04
C LYS A 206 13.98 18.54 37.21
N LYS A 207 14.10 17.31 36.71
CA LYS A 207 15.35 16.53 36.72
C LYS A 207 16.45 17.22 35.90
N GLN A 208 16.13 17.74 34.72
CA GLN A 208 17.08 18.47 33.88
C GLN A 208 17.54 19.77 34.55
N ARG A 209 16.63 20.53 35.16
CA ARG A 209 16.99 21.73 35.94
C ARG A 209 17.88 21.39 37.12
N LEU A 210 17.58 20.31 37.86
CA LEU A 210 18.43 19.87 38.98
C LEU A 210 19.82 19.45 38.51
N ALA A 211 19.91 18.76 37.37
CA ALA A 211 21.18 18.36 36.76
C ALA A 211 22.02 19.58 36.35
N LEU A 212 21.40 20.61 35.77
CA LEU A 212 22.06 21.88 35.46
C LEU A 212 22.60 22.58 36.73
N PHE A 213 21.81 22.65 37.79
CA PHE A 213 22.27 23.22 39.07
C PHE A 213 23.43 22.42 39.69
N ASN A 214 23.36 21.08 39.64
CA ASN A 214 24.44 20.23 40.16
C ASN A 214 25.71 20.35 39.32
N ASN A 215 25.60 20.46 37.99
CA ASN A 215 26.76 20.71 37.13
C ASN A 215 27.37 22.08 37.40
N ASN A 216 26.57 23.13 37.57
CA ASN A 216 27.08 24.47 37.89
C ASN A 216 27.72 24.54 39.28
N ARG A 217 27.27 23.73 40.26
CA ARG A 217 27.95 23.60 41.56
C ARG A 217 29.30 22.88 41.45
N LYS A 218 29.37 21.78 40.70
CA LYS A 218 30.64 21.07 40.44
C LYS A 218 31.67 21.95 39.73
N ILE A 219 31.25 22.71 38.72
CA ILE A 219 32.12 23.65 38.00
C ILE A 219 32.65 24.75 38.96
N ASN A 220 31.84 25.22 39.92
CA ASN A 220 32.28 26.20 40.92
C ASN A 220 33.19 25.61 42.01
N ASP A 221 33.08 24.33 42.32
CA ASP A 221 33.99 23.66 43.26
C ASP A 221 35.33 23.31 42.58
N ASP A 222 35.32 22.85 41.32
CA ASP A 222 36.54 22.57 40.55
C ASP A 222 37.32 23.86 40.20
N SER A 223 36.62 24.97 39.93
CA SER A 223 37.27 26.28 39.71
C SER A 223 37.81 26.92 40.99
N LYS A 224 37.35 26.51 42.18
CA LYS A 224 37.98 26.89 43.45
C LYS A 224 39.23 26.08 43.76
N ILE A 225 39.28 24.81 43.33
CA ILE A 225 40.46 23.96 43.50
C ILE A 225 41.63 24.48 42.64
N CYS A 226 41.38 24.91 41.40
CA CYS A 226 42.44 25.46 40.53
C CYS A 226 43.00 26.85 40.95
N ILE A 227 42.30 27.61 41.79
CA ILE A 227 42.78 28.94 42.24
C ILE A 227 43.67 28.81 43.50
N LEU A 228 43.54 27.73 44.27
CA LEU A 228 44.32 27.53 45.49
C LEU A 228 45.72 26.92 45.24
N ASP A 229 45.94 26.25 44.11
CA ASP A 229 47.24 25.64 43.78
C ASP A 229 48.26 26.62 43.16
N ASN A 230 47.87 27.87 42.90
CA ASN A 230 48.73 28.87 42.23
C ASN A 230 49.30 29.97 43.15
N MET A 231 49.25 29.78 44.49
CA MET A 231 49.69 30.80 45.46
C MET A 231 50.82 30.40 46.41
N SER A 232 51.62 29.37 46.12
CA SER A 232 52.80 29.09 46.94
C SER A 232 54.05 28.67 46.15
N GLY A 233 55.02 29.60 46.11
CA GLY A 233 56.45 29.34 45.91
C GLY A 233 56.91 29.55 44.46
N GLN A 234 57.72 30.58 44.14
CA GLN A 234 59.19 30.62 44.33
C GLN A 234 59.87 29.35 43.75
N ILE A 235 60.94 29.38 42.94
CA ILE A 235 61.92 30.39 42.54
C ILE A 235 62.86 29.69 41.52
N VAL A 236 63.41 30.45 40.56
CA VAL A 236 64.79 30.35 39.99
C VAL A 236 65.15 29.38 38.83
N VAL A 237 65.49 30.04 37.71
CA VAL A 237 66.74 30.00 36.88
C VAL A 237 67.16 28.67 36.24
N SER A 238 67.31 28.65 34.90
CA SER A 238 68.60 28.91 34.24
C SER A 238 68.52 28.83 32.71
N CYS A 239 69.13 29.82 32.05
CA CYS A 239 69.56 29.76 30.65
C CYS A 239 70.58 28.63 30.41
N SER A 240 70.49 28.00 29.26
CA SER A 240 71.57 27.82 28.25
C SER A 240 70.95 27.25 26.99
#